data_AF-A0A5C6BQL4-F1
#
_entry.id   AF-A0A5C6BQL4-F1
#
_cell.length_a   1.000
_cell.length_b   1.000
_cell.length_c   1.000
_cell.angle_alpha   90.00
_cell.angle_beta   90.00
_cell.angle_gamma   90.00
#
_symmetry.space_group_name_H-M   'P 1'
#
loop_
_entity.id
_entity.type
_entity.pdbx_description
1 polymer ?
#
loop_
_entity_poly.entity_id
_entity_poly.type
_entity_poly.pdbx_seq_one_letter_code
_entity_poly.pdbx_strand_id
1 'polypeptide(L)'
;MKQKTRLRIFSCFAVPILLFALDTTTQAGPILGFGRLSANSVGDSLIGETQLTVELSDVGSSQVAFIFRNAGPDASSIADVYFDDDGNLASIASLIDADDGVGGDLGVDFSPGANPPNIPARNNISPSFDVTVGLLADSDAPAQPNGVNPGEQLTVIMNLMSGVTFADTVAAIDLAGAAGGLRIGIHVQGFASGGSETFVNIPPDLPPPPPAPGVVPEPSSMLLMAMGMFGLAGYGWRKRKLQAT
;
A
#
# COMPACT_ATOMS: atom_id res chain seq x y z
N MET A 1 64.73 -32.57 -57.15
CA MET A 1 64.50 -32.71 -55.69
C MET A 1 63.07 -32.28 -55.37
N LYS A 2 62.16 -33.20 -55.03
CA LYS A 2 60.76 -32.88 -54.67
C LYS A 2 60.61 -32.99 -53.14
N GLN A 3 60.45 -31.85 -52.46
CA GLN A 3 60.14 -31.78 -51.03
C GLN A 3 58.68 -32.23 -50.80
N LYS A 4 58.50 -33.22 -49.92
CA LYS A 4 57.19 -33.62 -49.39
C LYS A 4 56.93 -32.87 -48.08
N THR A 5 56.07 -31.86 -48.13
CA THR A 5 55.56 -31.17 -46.94
C THR A 5 54.56 -32.06 -46.21
N ARG A 6 54.86 -32.44 -44.96
CA ARG A 6 53.94 -33.19 -44.10
C ARG A 6 53.10 -32.21 -43.27
N LEU A 7 51.79 -32.22 -43.52
CA LEU A 7 50.79 -31.47 -42.75
C LEU A 7 50.57 -32.18 -41.40
N ARG A 8 50.88 -31.51 -40.29
CA ARG A 8 50.58 -31.98 -38.93
C ARG A 8 49.27 -31.36 -38.48
N ILE A 9 48.25 -32.20 -38.31
CA ILE A 9 46.92 -31.81 -37.81
C ILE A 9 47.00 -31.73 -36.28
N PHE A 10 46.86 -30.53 -35.72
CA PHE A 10 46.66 -30.33 -34.29
C PHE A 10 45.15 -30.44 -33.99
N SER A 11 44.78 -31.46 -33.22
CA SER A 11 43.40 -31.66 -32.76
C SER A 11 43.15 -30.75 -31.55
N CYS A 12 42.36 -29.70 -31.76
CA CYS A 12 41.91 -28.78 -30.71
C CYS A 12 40.66 -29.39 -30.05
N PHE A 13 40.78 -29.90 -28.83
CA PHE A 13 39.62 -30.35 -28.05
C PHE A 13 38.86 -29.13 -27.54
N ALA A 14 37.75 -28.79 -28.20
CA ALA A 14 36.80 -27.79 -27.71
C ALA A 14 35.94 -28.43 -26.60
N VAL A 15 36.09 -27.95 -25.36
CA VAL A 15 35.21 -28.29 -24.24
C VAL A 15 33.95 -27.44 -24.36
N PRO A 16 32.74 -28.01 -24.52
CA PRO A 16 31.52 -27.24 -24.52
C PRO A 16 31.23 -26.79 -23.08
N ILE A 17 31.37 -25.49 -22.81
CA ILE A 17 30.86 -24.87 -21.60
C ILE A 17 29.34 -24.82 -21.76
N LEU A 18 28.64 -25.72 -21.08
CA LEU A 18 27.19 -25.74 -21.01
C LEU A 18 26.75 -24.59 -20.07
N LEU A 19 26.38 -23.46 -20.66
CA LEU A 19 25.84 -22.31 -19.95
C LEU A 19 24.39 -22.63 -19.58
N PHE A 20 24.14 -23.02 -18.33
CA PHE A 20 22.79 -23.08 -17.79
C PHE A 20 22.31 -21.64 -17.57
N ALA A 21 21.45 -21.14 -18.47
CA ALA A 21 20.65 -19.97 -18.18
C ALA A 21 19.68 -20.35 -17.05
N LEU A 22 19.84 -19.71 -15.89
CA LEU A 22 18.83 -19.75 -14.85
C LEU A 22 17.68 -18.86 -15.33
N ASP A 23 16.64 -19.48 -15.89
CA ASP A 23 15.41 -18.78 -16.20
C ASP A 23 14.74 -18.39 -14.87
N THR A 24 14.76 -17.10 -14.52
CA THR A 24 13.96 -16.56 -13.42
C THR A 24 12.51 -16.52 -13.91
N THR A 25 11.71 -17.50 -13.51
CA THR A 25 10.27 -17.48 -13.78
C THR A 25 9.63 -16.41 -12.92
N THR A 26 9.20 -15.30 -13.52
CA THR A 26 8.31 -14.36 -12.85
C THR A 26 6.95 -15.03 -12.66
N GLN A 27 6.43 -14.99 -11.43
CA GLN A 27 5.17 -15.63 -11.07
C GLN A 27 4.23 -14.57 -10.48
N ALA A 28 3.08 -14.37 -11.13
CA ALA A 28 2.02 -13.56 -10.55
C ALA A 28 1.42 -14.28 -9.33
N GLY A 29 1.22 -13.53 -8.26
CA GLY A 29 0.70 -14.00 -6.98
C GLY A 29 -0.78 -13.68 -6.76
N PRO A 30 -1.27 -13.80 -5.52
CA PRO A 30 -2.62 -13.43 -5.17
C PRO A 30 -2.85 -11.91 -5.32
N ILE A 31 -4.06 -11.56 -5.73
CA ILE A 31 -4.60 -10.19 -5.64
C ILE A 31 -5.45 -10.13 -4.38
N LEU A 32 -5.10 -9.21 -3.49
CA LEU A 32 -5.74 -9.02 -2.20
C LEU A 32 -6.60 -7.77 -2.23
N GLY A 33 -7.79 -7.88 -1.68
CA GLY A 33 -8.63 -6.73 -1.34
C GLY A 33 -8.27 -6.17 0.04
N PHE A 34 -8.81 -4.99 0.31
CA PHE A 34 -8.62 -4.31 1.59
C PHE A 34 -9.93 -4.30 2.38
N GLY A 35 -9.82 -4.43 3.69
CA GLY A 35 -10.89 -4.25 4.66
C GLY A 35 -10.65 -3.02 5.50
N ARG A 36 -11.72 -2.29 5.81
CA ARG A 36 -11.59 -1.10 6.66
C ARG A 36 -11.03 -1.44 8.05
N LEU A 37 -10.12 -0.59 8.52
CA LEU A 37 -9.59 -0.60 9.89
C LEU A 37 -10.11 0.59 10.70
N SER A 38 -10.17 1.77 10.07
CA SER A 38 -10.95 2.90 10.59
C SER A 38 -12.40 2.80 10.10
N ALA A 39 -13.28 3.61 10.69
CA ALA A 39 -14.69 3.61 10.35
C ALA A 39 -15.25 5.03 10.29
N ASN A 40 -14.48 6.00 9.80
CA ASN A 40 -14.85 7.42 9.86
C ASN A 40 -16.11 7.73 9.03
N SER A 41 -16.26 7.06 7.89
CA SER A 41 -17.33 7.17 6.90
C SER A 41 -17.61 5.81 6.28
N VAL A 42 -18.89 5.40 6.29
CA VAL A 42 -19.33 4.15 5.65
C VAL A 42 -19.15 4.22 4.12
N GLY A 43 -19.32 5.40 3.52
CA GLY A 43 -19.14 5.58 2.07
C GLY A 43 -17.69 5.42 1.66
N ASP A 44 -16.78 6.06 2.40
CA ASP A 44 -15.33 6.05 2.11
C ASP A 44 -14.76 4.65 2.30
N SER A 45 -15.25 3.94 3.33
CA SER A 45 -14.96 2.51 3.55
C SER A 45 -15.35 1.67 2.34
N LEU A 46 -16.57 1.83 1.82
CA LEU A 46 -17.07 1.05 0.68
C LEU A 46 -16.27 1.34 -0.59
N ILE A 47 -15.90 2.60 -0.82
CA ILE A 47 -15.03 2.98 -1.95
C ILE A 47 -13.72 2.21 -1.84
N GLY A 48 -13.03 2.32 -0.70
CA GLY A 48 -11.74 1.64 -0.50
C GLY A 48 -11.81 0.12 -0.67
N GLU A 49 -12.82 -0.52 -0.08
CA GLU A 49 -13.03 -1.97 -0.16
C GLU A 49 -13.37 -2.47 -1.59
N THR A 50 -13.88 -1.61 -2.46
CA THR A 50 -14.32 -2.00 -3.81
C THR A 50 -13.30 -1.72 -4.92
N GLN A 51 -12.40 -0.75 -4.72
CA GLN A 51 -11.50 -0.31 -5.79
C GLN A 51 -10.00 -0.40 -5.51
N LEU A 52 -9.63 -0.62 -4.25
CA LEU A 52 -8.23 -0.70 -3.85
C LEU A 52 -7.82 -2.16 -3.73
N THR A 53 -6.68 -2.50 -4.33
CA THR A 53 -6.13 -3.85 -4.30
C THR A 53 -4.62 -3.82 -4.19
N VAL A 54 -4.03 -4.92 -3.70
CA VAL A 54 -2.59 -5.16 -3.77
C VAL A 54 -2.35 -6.53 -4.39
N GLU A 55 -1.51 -6.58 -5.41
CA GLU A 55 -1.08 -7.81 -6.08
C GLU A 55 0.36 -8.13 -5.69
N LEU A 56 0.61 -9.39 -5.34
CA LEU A 56 1.96 -9.89 -5.10
C LEU A 56 2.52 -10.45 -6.41
N SER A 57 3.81 -10.24 -6.69
CA SER A 57 4.48 -10.83 -7.85
C SER A 57 5.93 -11.19 -7.54
N ASP A 58 6.33 -12.40 -7.95
CA ASP A 58 7.73 -12.84 -7.89
C ASP A 58 8.51 -12.16 -9.02
N VAL A 59 9.46 -11.31 -8.64
CA VAL A 59 10.36 -10.61 -9.56
C VAL A 59 11.75 -11.26 -9.61
N GLY A 60 11.91 -12.40 -8.95
CA GLY A 60 13.17 -13.13 -8.84
C GLY A 60 14.15 -12.46 -7.87
N SER A 61 15.41 -12.94 -7.87
CA SER A 61 16.51 -12.33 -7.11
C SER A 61 16.25 -12.15 -5.60
N SER A 62 15.46 -13.04 -4.99
CA SER A 62 15.02 -12.93 -3.59
C SER A 62 14.25 -11.63 -3.31
N GLN A 63 13.42 -11.21 -4.25
CA GLN A 63 12.57 -10.03 -4.14
C GLN A 63 11.11 -10.37 -4.48
N VAL A 64 10.21 -9.59 -3.89
CA VAL A 64 8.77 -9.64 -4.17
C VAL A 64 8.30 -8.23 -4.48
N ALA A 65 7.43 -8.09 -5.48
CA ALA A 65 6.74 -6.85 -5.78
C ALA A 65 5.35 -6.86 -5.14
N PHE A 66 5.00 -5.75 -4.48
CA PHE A 66 3.65 -5.41 -4.03
C PHE A 66 3.13 -4.30 -4.91
N ILE A 67 2.13 -4.61 -5.74
CA ILE A 67 1.58 -3.69 -6.73
C ILE A 67 0.23 -3.19 -6.20
N PHE A 68 0.23 -1.98 -5.67
CA PHE A 68 -0.96 -1.30 -5.18
C PHE A 68 -1.70 -0.65 -6.34
N ARG A 69 -3.00 -0.91 -6.46
CA ARG A 69 -3.82 -0.41 -7.57
C ARG A 69 -5.07 0.26 -7.05
N ASN A 70 -5.42 1.37 -7.67
CA ASN A 70 -6.69 2.05 -7.47
C ASN A 70 -7.49 2.02 -8.79
N ALA A 71 -8.27 0.96 -9.00
CA ALA A 71 -8.87 0.67 -10.31
C ALA A 71 -10.28 1.26 -10.51
N GLY A 72 -10.86 1.87 -9.48
CA GLY A 72 -12.23 2.37 -9.47
C GLY A 72 -12.34 3.82 -9.93
N PRO A 73 -13.56 4.31 -10.14
CA PRO A 73 -13.79 5.68 -10.61
C PRO A 73 -13.95 6.70 -9.48
N ASP A 74 -14.20 6.25 -8.25
CA ASP A 74 -14.53 7.14 -7.14
C ASP A 74 -13.27 7.79 -6.58
N ALA A 75 -13.40 9.03 -6.09
CA ALA A 75 -12.26 9.77 -5.57
C ALA A 75 -11.67 9.07 -4.33
N SER A 76 -10.40 8.70 -4.42
CA SER A 76 -9.57 8.18 -3.33
C SER A 76 -8.10 8.21 -3.77
N SER A 77 -7.17 8.33 -2.84
CA SER A 77 -5.74 8.30 -3.11
C SER A 77 -5.04 7.52 -2.01
N ILE A 78 -4.34 6.44 -2.37
CA ILE A 78 -3.47 5.72 -1.42
C ILE A 78 -2.27 6.64 -1.19
N ALA A 79 -2.14 7.16 0.02
CA ALA A 79 -1.06 8.09 0.36
C ALA A 79 0.06 7.41 1.13
N ASP A 80 -0.27 6.39 1.92
CA ASP A 80 0.71 5.68 2.72
C ASP A 80 0.52 4.17 2.58
N VAL A 81 1.63 3.44 2.58
CA VAL A 81 1.68 1.98 2.62
C VAL A 81 2.51 1.51 3.81
N TYR A 82 2.03 0.50 4.51
CA TYR A 82 2.62 -0.04 5.74
C TYR A 82 2.66 -1.56 5.67
N PHE A 83 3.76 -2.15 6.14
CA PHE A 83 3.87 -3.59 6.31
C PHE A 83 4.03 -3.93 7.79
N ASP A 84 3.28 -4.93 8.23
CA ASP A 84 3.40 -5.56 9.53
C ASP A 84 3.80 -7.00 9.26
N ASP A 85 5.11 -7.23 9.39
CA ASP A 85 5.80 -8.44 9.03
C ASP A 85 6.55 -9.02 10.23
N ASP A 86 6.38 -10.32 10.42
CA ASP A 86 7.04 -11.12 11.46
C ASP A 86 8.19 -11.98 10.86
N GLY A 87 9.00 -11.40 9.97
CA GLY A 87 10.30 -11.93 9.57
C GLY A 87 10.44 -12.46 8.13
N ASN A 88 9.55 -12.10 7.21
CA ASN A 88 9.67 -12.46 5.79
C ASN A 88 10.39 -11.38 4.97
N LEU A 89 10.16 -10.12 5.28
CA LEU A 89 10.61 -8.97 4.51
C LEU A 89 11.83 -8.31 5.19
N ALA A 90 12.84 -7.98 4.41
CA ALA A 90 14.10 -7.41 4.90
C ALA A 90 14.14 -5.88 4.79
N SER A 91 13.81 -5.34 3.61
CA SER A 91 13.80 -3.89 3.34
C SER A 91 13.04 -3.57 2.07
N ILE A 92 12.62 -2.31 1.92
CA ILE A 92 12.27 -1.75 0.61
C ILE A 92 13.55 -1.74 -0.26
N ALA A 93 13.45 -2.25 -1.48
CA ALA A 93 14.51 -2.27 -2.47
C ALA A 93 14.36 -1.12 -3.47
N SER A 94 13.14 -0.85 -3.92
CA SER A 94 12.80 0.25 -4.83
C SER A 94 11.29 0.55 -4.81
N LEU A 95 10.92 1.73 -5.32
CA LEU A 95 9.54 2.21 -5.44
C LEU A 95 9.32 2.60 -6.91
N ILE A 96 8.62 1.78 -7.69
CA ILE A 96 8.35 2.13 -9.10
C ILE A 96 7.21 3.15 -9.13
N ASP A 97 7.59 4.42 -9.30
CA ASP A 97 6.73 5.60 -9.35
C ASP A 97 7.33 6.66 -10.32
N ALA A 98 6.93 7.93 -10.19
CA ALA A 98 7.32 8.99 -11.12
C ALA A 98 8.82 9.35 -11.06
N ASP A 99 9.53 9.14 -9.96
CA ASP A 99 10.88 9.68 -9.75
C ASP A 99 12.00 8.68 -10.06
N ASP A 100 11.71 7.37 -9.97
CA ASP A 100 12.70 6.30 -10.14
C ASP A 100 13.14 6.10 -11.61
N GLY A 101 12.44 6.70 -12.58
CA GLY A 101 12.82 6.69 -14.01
C GLY A 101 12.83 5.30 -14.68
N VAL A 102 12.36 4.28 -13.98
CA VAL A 102 12.27 2.88 -14.42
C VAL A 102 10.85 2.47 -14.86
N GLY A 103 9.92 3.42 -14.92
CA GLY A 103 8.49 3.21 -15.16
C GLY A 103 7.67 3.71 -13.96
N GLY A 104 6.34 3.62 -14.03
CA GLY A 104 5.44 4.17 -13.00
C GLY A 104 4.46 5.18 -13.58
N ASP A 105 3.40 5.48 -12.84
CA ASP A 105 2.44 6.50 -13.23
C ASP A 105 2.93 7.89 -12.83
N LEU A 106 2.75 8.88 -13.72
CA LEU A 106 3.31 10.23 -13.54
C LEU A 106 2.73 11.00 -12.33
N GLY A 107 1.60 10.56 -11.80
CA GLY A 107 0.95 11.14 -10.62
C GLY A 107 1.29 10.42 -9.31
N VAL A 108 2.13 9.39 -9.33
CA VAL A 108 2.52 8.61 -8.15
C VAL A 108 3.95 8.96 -7.81
N ASP A 109 4.24 9.36 -6.59
CA ASP A 109 5.58 9.78 -6.15
C ASP A 109 5.72 9.49 -4.64
N PHE A 110 6.58 8.54 -4.27
CA PHE A 110 6.69 7.98 -2.92
C PHE A 110 8.12 7.93 -2.42
N SER A 111 8.30 8.17 -1.13
CA SER A 111 9.57 7.99 -0.43
C SER A 111 9.48 6.91 0.65
N PRO A 112 10.56 6.17 0.94
CA PRO A 112 10.61 5.28 2.10
C PRO A 112 10.44 6.04 3.43
N GLY A 113 9.72 5.43 4.37
CA GLY A 113 9.27 6.06 5.60
C GLY A 113 7.83 6.57 5.47
N ALA A 114 7.14 6.79 6.59
CA ALA A 114 5.84 7.44 6.59
C ALA A 114 5.67 8.33 7.82
N ASN A 115 4.89 9.41 7.67
CA ASN A 115 4.54 10.28 8.78
C ASN A 115 3.02 10.45 8.86
N PRO A 116 2.34 9.74 9.79
CA PRO A 116 2.90 9.12 11.00
C PRO A 116 3.60 7.76 10.77
N PRO A 117 4.58 7.38 11.61
CA PRO A 117 5.29 6.10 11.48
C PRO A 117 4.44 4.88 11.88
N ASN A 118 3.18 5.10 12.26
CA ASN A 118 2.23 4.07 12.61
C ASN A 118 0.93 4.35 11.88
N ILE A 119 0.30 3.29 11.40
CA ILE A 119 -0.98 3.38 10.75
C ILE A 119 -2.06 3.92 11.72
N PRO A 120 -2.95 4.84 11.28
CA PRO A 120 -4.09 5.24 12.09
C PRO A 120 -4.96 4.03 12.46
N ALA A 121 -5.70 4.11 13.58
CA ALA A 121 -6.60 3.04 14.01
C ALA A 121 -5.95 1.64 14.22
N ARG A 122 -4.62 1.53 14.34
CA ARG A 122 -3.89 0.26 14.49
C ARG A 122 -4.39 -0.71 15.59
N ASN A 123 -5.05 -0.17 16.62
CA ASN A 123 -5.59 -0.93 17.75
C ASN A 123 -7.03 -1.44 17.52
N ASN A 124 -7.63 -1.18 16.35
CA ASN A 124 -8.96 -1.67 15.99
C ASN A 124 -8.97 -3.12 15.48
N ILE A 125 -7.79 -3.75 15.38
CA ILE A 125 -7.60 -5.15 15.01
C ILE A 125 -6.86 -5.89 16.13
N SER A 126 -7.08 -7.20 16.27
CA SER A 126 -6.40 -8.06 17.23
C SER A 126 -5.73 -9.24 16.52
N PRO A 127 -4.41 -9.45 16.68
CA PRO A 127 -3.46 -8.56 17.37
C PRO A 127 -3.39 -7.19 16.70
N SER A 128 -2.94 -6.15 17.44
CA SER A 128 -2.80 -4.81 16.87
C SER A 128 -1.92 -4.84 15.62
N PHE A 129 -2.17 -3.93 14.68
CA PHE A 129 -1.27 -3.73 13.56
C PHE A 129 0.02 -3.07 14.07
N ASP A 130 1.16 -3.72 13.91
CA ASP A 130 2.47 -3.23 14.34
C ASP A 130 3.36 -3.03 13.11
N VAL A 131 3.59 -1.76 12.75
CA VAL A 131 4.36 -1.44 11.55
C VAL A 131 5.81 -1.85 11.74
N THR A 132 6.32 -2.69 10.84
CA THR A 132 7.72 -3.09 10.83
C THR A 132 8.57 -1.90 10.40
N VAL A 133 9.51 -1.50 11.27
CA VAL A 133 10.37 -0.33 11.03
C VAL A 133 11.14 -0.50 9.71
N GLY A 134 11.06 0.51 8.85
CA GLY A 134 11.72 0.52 7.54
C GLY A 134 10.93 -0.18 6.43
N LEU A 135 9.77 -0.76 6.72
CA LEU A 135 8.86 -1.36 5.76
C LEU A 135 7.58 -0.52 5.64
N LEU A 136 7.75 0.74 5.26
CA LEU A 136 6.67 1.71 5.08
C LEU A 136 7.12 2.78 4.08
N ALA A 137 6.18 3.35 3.34
CA ALA A 137 6.43 4.44 2.38
C ALA A 137 5.22 5.39 2.34
N ASP A 138 5.48 6.66 2.06
CA ASP A 138 4.50 7.75 2.03
C ASP A 138 4.71 8.56 0.75
N SER A 139 3.59 9.02 0.20
CA SER A 139 3.52 9.92 -0.93
C SER A 139 4.22 11.26 -0.63
N ASP A 140 5.05 11.70 -1.55
CA ASP A 140 5.76 12.96 -1.44
C ASP A 140 4.79 14.15 -1.44
N ALA A 141 5.15 15.23 -0.75
CA ALA A 141 4.26 16.38 -0.63
C ALA A 141 4.06 17.08 -2.00
N PRO A 142 2.81 17.39 -2.40
CA PRO A 142 1.56 17.17 -1.66
C PRO A 142 1.03 15.73 -1.76
N ALA A 143 0.72 15.13 -0.61
CA ALA A 143 0.42 13.70 -0.50
C ALA A 143 -0.78 13.21 -1.35
N GLN A 144 -1.93 13.89 -1.35
CA GLN A 144 -3.09 13.40 -2.12
C GLN A 144 -2.89 13.46 -3.64
N PRO A 145 -2.35 14.55 -4.23
CA PRO A 145 -2.02 14.58 -5.65
C PRO A 145 -0.96 13.57 -6.07
N ASN A 146 -0.01 13.25 -5.19
CA ASN A 146 1.13 12.37 -5.48
C ASN A 146 0.94 10.90 -5.02
N GLY A 147 -0.19 10.61 -4.37
CA GLY A 147 -0.58 9.25 -4.00
C GLY A 147 -1.13 8.46 -5.19
N VAL A 148 -1.60 7.25 -4.95
CA VAL A 148 -2.20 6.39 -6.00
C VAL A 148 -3.66 6.76 -6.22
N ASN A 149 -3.93 7.65 -7.19
CA ASN A 149 -5.27 8.11 -7.55
C ASN A 149 -6.01 7.11 -8.47
N PRO A 150 -7.30 7.33 -8.77
CA PRO A 150 -8.06 6.47 -9.67
C PRO A 150 -7.39 6.27 -11.03
N GLY A 151 -7.14 5.01 -11.39
CA GLY A 151 -6.46 4.61 -12.62
C GLY A 151 -4.95 4.44 -12.49
N GLU A 152 -4.37 4.70 -11.33
CA GLU A 152 -2.93 4.65 -11.09
C GLU A 152 -2.50 3.43 -10.26
N GLN A 153 -1.20 3.16 -10.25
CA GLN A 153 -0.56 2.13 -9.45
C GLN A 153 0.81 2.54 -8.88
N LEU A 154 1.14 1.97 -7.71
CA LEU A 154 2.48 2.01 -7.10
C LEU A 154 3.01 0.58 -7.04
N THR A 155 4.28 0.36 -7.40
CA THR A 155 4.94 -0.94 -7.14
C THR A 155 6.05 -0.79 -6.11
N VAL A 156 5.90 -1.46 -4.97
CA VAL A 156 6.92 -1.53 -3.93
C VAL A 156 7.67 -2.85 -4.09
N ILE A 157 8.96 -2.79 -4.44
CA ILE A 157 9.81 -3.97 -4.49
C ILE A 157 10.47 -4.14 -3.12
N MET A 158 10.31 -5.32 -2.54
CA MET A 158 10.86 -5.67 -1.23
C MET A 158 11.93 -6.75 -1.37
N ASN A 159 13.03 -6.59 -0.65
CA ASN A 159 13.98 -7.66 -0.43
C ASN A 159 13.41 -8.67 0.56
N LEU A 160 13.52 -9.95 0.24
CA LEU A 160 13.17 -11.03 1.15
C LEU A 160 14.33 -11.31 2.12
N MET A 161 13.99 -11.77 3.31
CA MET A 161 14.97 -12.28 4.27
C MET A 161 15.72 -13.49 3.69
N SER A 162 16.94 -13.72 4.18
CA SER A 162 17.76 -14.83 3.67
C SER A 162 17.08 -16.18 3.91
N GLY A 163 16.88 -16.94 2.84
CA GLY A 163 16.21 -18.24 2.88
C GLY A 163 14.69 -18.18 2.76
N VAL A 164 14.09 -16.98 2.71
CA VAL A 164 12.66 -16.77 2.44
C VAL A 164 12.44 -16.75 0.92
N THR A 165 11.43 -17.47 0.47
CA THR A 165 11.01 -17.53 -0.93
C THR A 165 9.71 -16.76 -1.15
N PHE A 166 9.37 -16.47 -2.40
CA PHE A 166 8.07 -15.90 -2.74
C PHE A 166 6.89 -16.71 -2.20
N ALA A 167 6.99 -18.05 -2.22
CA ALA A 167 5.97 -18.93 -1.68
C ALA A 167 5.79 -18.76 -0.15
N ASP A 168 6.89 -18.52 0.57
CA ASP A 168 6.83 -18.23 2.01
C ASP A 168 6.13 -16.89 2.28
N THR A 169 6.40 -15.87 1.46
CA THR A 169 5.71 -14.58 1.55
C THR A 169 4.20 -14.72 1.30
N VAL A 170 3.80 -15.51 0.31
CA VAL A 170 2.38 -15.79 0.06
C VAL A 170 1.76 -16.54 1.24
N ALA A 171 2.45 -17.54 1.79
CA ALA A 171 1.98 -18.26 2.98
C ALA A 171 1.88 -17.35 4.23
N ALA A 172 2.76 -16.35 4.36
CA ALA A 172 2.71 -15.37 5.42
C ALA A 172 1.45 -14.49 5.34
N ILE A 173 0.98 -14.14 4.14
CA ILE A 173 -0.30 -13.44 3.95
C ILE A 173 -1.47 -14.28 4.48
N ASP A 174 -1.47 -15.59 4.24
CA ASP A 174 -2.51 -16.49 4.74
C ASP A 174 -2.49 -16.63 6.27
N LEU A 175 -1.34 -16.34 6.90
CA LEU A 175 -1.14 -16.34 8.35
C LEU A 175 -1.34 -14.94 8.99
N ALA A 176 -1.89 -13.96 8.26
CA ALA A 176 -2.11 -12.61 8.77
C ALA A 176 -2.76 -12.59 10.17
N GLY A 177 -2.08 -11.91 11.11
CA GLY A 177 -2.52 -11.83 12.51
C GLY A 177 -2.11 -13.01 13.40
N ALA A 178 -1.38 -13.98 12.85
CA ALA A 178 -0.69 -15.04 13.59
C ALA A 178 0.85 -14.86 13.50
N ALA A 179 1.58 -15.68 14.26
CA ALA A 179 3.04 -15.69 14.22
C ALA A 179 3.53 -16.08 12.81
N GLY A 180 4.54 -15.35 12.30
CA GLY A 180 5.03 -15.46 10.92
C GLY A 180 4.09 -14.86 9.87
N GLY A 181 3.02 -14.18 10.28
CA GLY A 181 2.06 -13.55 9.40
C GLY A 181 2.58 -12.24 8.79
N LEU A 182 2.03 -11.90 7.62
CA LEU A 182 2.27 -10.64 6.91
C LEU A 182 0.94 -9.92 6.72
N ARG A 183 0.87 -8.66 7.15
CA ARG A 183 -0.26 -7.76 6.92
C ARG A 183 0.22 -6.53 6.18
N ILE A 184 -0.61 -6.06 5.26
CA ILE A 184 -0.40 -4.89 4.43
C ILE A 184 -1.48 -3.89 4.81
N GLY A 185 -1.04 -2.74 5.30
CA GLY A 185 -1.90 -1.62 5.66
C GLY A 185 -1.75 -0.48 4.66
N ILE A 186 -2.84 0.24 4.41
CA ILE A 186 -2.83 1.46 3.62
C ILE A 186 -3.59 2.57 4.33
N HIS A 187 -3.14 3.81 4.17
CA HIS A 187 -3.92 4.99 4.54
C HIS A 187 -4.27 5.76 3.27
N VAL A 188 -5.57 6.06 3.17
CA VAL A 188 -6.22 6.56 1.97
C VAL A 188 -6.89 7.88 2.30
N GLN A 189 -6.67 8.87 1.45
CA GLN A 189 -7.22 10.21 1.60
C GLN A 189 -7.80 10.70 0.27
N GLY A 190 -8.31 11.94 0.24
CA GLY A 190 -8.83 12.52 -1.00
C GLY A 190 -10.18 11.97 -1.43
N PHE A 191 -10.93 11.39 -0.49
CA PHE A 191 -12.32 11.01 -0.76
C PHE A 191 -13.16 12.23 -1.13
N ALA A 192 -14.23 12.02 -1.90
CA ALA A 192 -15.16 13.09 -2.26
C ALA A 192 -15.82 13.75 -1.02
N SER A 193 -15.87 13.03 0.09
CA SER A 193 -16.29 13.52 1.43
C SER A 193 -15.31 14.54 2.03
N GLY A 194 -14.07 14.58 1.55
CA GLY A 194 -12.93 15.28 2.16
C GLY A 194 -12.25 14.50 3.29
N GLY A 195 -12.67 13.26 3.55
CA GLY A 195 -12.17 12.42 4.64
C GLY A 195 -10.93 11.59 4.30
N SER A 196 -10.52 10.78 5.26
CA SER A 196 -9.52 9.72 5.11
C SER A 196 -9.94 8.45 5.84
N GLU A 197 -9.46 7.31 5.36
CA GLU A 197 -9.69 5.99 5.92
C GLU A 197 -8.41 5.16 5.89
N THR A 198 -8.36 4.18 6.77
CA THR A 198 -7.29 3.22 6.90
C THR A 198 -7.82 1.84 6.61
N PHE A 199 -7.06 1.06 5.86
CA PHE A 199 -7.42 -0.31 5.51
C PHE A 199 -6.26 -1.27 5.76
N VAL A 200 -6.59 -2.54 5.94
CA VAL A 200 -5.65 -3.65 6.04
C VAL A 200 -6.12 -4.74 5.09
N ASN A 201 -5.18 -5.46 4.46
CA ASN A 201 -5.53 -6.59 3.62
C ASN A 201 -6.34 -7.62 4.42
N ILE A 202 -7.43 -8.10 3.84
CA ILE A 202 -8.19 -9.22 4.41
C ILE A 202 -7.67 -10.51 3.76
N PRO A 203 -7.20 -11.49 4.55
CA PRO A 203 -7.00 -12.84 4.03
C PRO A 203 -8.34 -13.37 3.50
N PRO A 204 -8.38 -14.11 2.38
CA PRO A 204 -9.62 -14.53 1.72
C PRO A 204 -10.65 -15.21 2.65
N ASP A 205 -10.19 -15.82 3.75
CA ASP A 205 -11.00 -16.62 4.66
C ASP A 205 -11.38 -15.92 5.99
N LEU A 206 -10.92 -14.69 6.23
CA LEU A 206 -11.28 -13.97 7.46
C LEU A 206 -12.48 -13.04 7.24
N PRO A 207 -13.49 -13.04 8.14
CA PRO A 207 -14.54 -12.04 8.10
C PRO A 207 -13.91 -10.64 8.32
N PRO A 208 -14.44 -9.59 7.67
CA PRO A 208 -13.94 -8.23 7.87
C PRO A 208 -13.94 -7.88 9.35
N PRO A 209 -13.02 -7.00 9.80
CA PRO A 209 -12.96 -6.58 11.20
C PRO A 209 -14.35 -6.15 11.67
N PRO A 210 -14.78 -6.54 12.89
CA PRO A 210 -16.03 -6.05 13.42
C PRO A 210 -16.00 -4.52 13.40
N PRO A 211 -17.15 -3.85 13.13
CA PRO A 211 -17.20 -2.40 13.15
C PRO A 211 -16.57 -1.89 14.44
N ALA A 212 -15.62 -0.94 14.33
CA ALA A 212 -15.10 -0.27 15.51
C ALA A 212 -16.28 0.19 16.39
N PRO A 213 -16.21 0.07 17.73
CA PRO A 213 -17.29 0.50 18.61
C PRO A 213 -17.70 1.91 18.23
N GLY A 214 -18.95 2.04 17.76
CA GLY A 214 -19.33 3.05 16.77
C GLY A 214 -18.70 4.42 17.00
N VAL A 215 -18.01 4.92 15.96
CA VAL A 215 -18.04 6.37 15.76
C VAL A 215 -19.52 6.71 15.61
N VAL A 216 -20.04 7.34 16.66
CA VAL A 216 -21.35 7.97 16.61
C VAL A 216 -21.23 8.94 15.44
N PRO A 217 -22.02 8.81 14.36
CA PRO A 217 -22.07 9.84 13.33
C PRO A 217 -22.30 11.12 14.10
N GLU A 218 -21.34 12.06 14.08
CA GLU A 218 -21.44 13.27 14.90
C GLU A 218 -22.84 13.80 14.66
N PRO A 219 -23.75 13.69 15.65
CA PRO A 219 -25.13 13.90 15.32
C PRO A 219 -25.22 15.34 14.85
N SER A 220 -26.26 15.64 14.11
CA SER A 220 -26.69 16.99 13.76
C SER A 220 -26.63 18.01 14.91
N SER A 221 -26.32 17.64 16.16
CA SER A 221 -25.71 18.47 17.23
C SER A 221 -24.64 19.48 16.79
N MET A 222 -23.68 19.18 15.90
CA MET A 222 -22.75 20.24 15.43
C MET A 222 -23.47 21.30 14.60
N LEU A 223 -24.37 20.88 13.71
CA LEU A 223 -25.25 21.77 12.97
C LEU A 223 -26.21 22.53 13.90
N LEU A 224 -26.73 21.88 14.95
CA LEU A 224 -27.66 22.45 15.91
C LEU A 224 -26.97 23.44 16.87
N MET A 225 -25.72 23.17 17.24
CA MET A 225 -24.86 24.08 18.00
C MET A 225 -24.50 25.30 17.16
N ALA A 226 -24.11 25.11 15.90
CA ALA A 226 -23.88 26.21 14.96
C ALA A 226 -25.14 27.08 14.79
N MET A 227 -26.30 26.45 14.55
CA MET A 227 -27.59 27.15 14.41
C MET A 227 -27.99 27.89 15.70
N GLY A 228 -27.75 27.30 16.88
CA GLY A 228 -27.98 27.93 18.17
C GLY A 228 -27.09 29.16 18.40
N MET A 229 -25.82 29.10 18.02
CA MET A 229 -24.89 30.22 18.12
C MET A 229 -25.26 31.37 17.17
N PHE A 230 -25.68 31.08 15.94
CA PHE A 230 -26.19 32.10 15.01
C PHE A 230 -27.46 32.78 15.54
N GLY A 231 -28.38 32.02 16.15
CA GLY A 231 -29.58 32.58 16.79
C GLY A 231 -29.26 33.55 17.94
N LEU A 232 -28.30 33.21 18.80
CA LEU A 232 -27.86 34.05 19.91
C LEU A 232 -27.15 35.33 19.45
N ALA A 233 -26.28 35.22 18.44
CA ALA A 233 -25.59 36.37 17.84
C ALA A 233 -26.60 37.35 17.21
N GLY A 234 -27.58 36.83 16.46
CA GLY A 234 -28.66 37.63 15.86
C GLY A 234 -29.53 38.35 16.90
N TYR A 235 -29.89 37.67 18.00
CA TYR A 235 -30.64 38.28 19.10
C TYR A 235 -29.86 39.43 19.78
N GLY A 236 -28.55 39.24 20.01
CA GLY A 236 -27.68 40.28 20.57
C GLY A 236 -27.58 41.53 19.71
N TRP A 237 -27.49 41.37 18.38
CA TRP A 237 -27.49 42.49 17.43
C TRP A 237 -28.79 43.29 17.43
N ARG A 238 -29.95 42.61 17.49
CA ARG A 238 -31.25 43.28 17.52
C ARG A 238 -31.43 44.13 18.78
N LYS A 239 -31.02 43.61 19.94
CA LYS A 239 -31.13 44.33 21.22
C LYS A 239 -30.29 45.61 21.25
N ARG A 240 -29.09 45.58 20.65
CA ARG A 240 -28.22 46.76 20.56
C ARG A 240 -28.81 47.87 19.68
N LYS A 241 -29.48 47.53 18.58
CA LYS A 241 -30.17 48.53 17.74
C LYS A 241 -31.33 49.20 18.48
N LEU A 242 -32.08 48.44 19.28
CA LEU A 242 -33.22 48.97 20.04
C LEU A 242 -32.83 49.87 21.22
N GLN A 243 -31.59 49.79 21.71
CA GLN A 243 -31.07 50.65 22.77
C GLN A 243 -30.33 51.90 22.24
N ALA A 244 -30.10 51.97 20.92
CA ALA A 244 -29.47 53.09 20.24
C ALA A 244 -30.49 54.04 19.57
N THR A 245 -31.77 53.90 19.91
CA THR A 245 -32.87 54.80 19.52
C THR A 245 -33.42 55.46 20.77
#